data_AF-A0A443S0Q2-F1
#
_entry.id   AF-A0A443S0Q2-F1
#
_cell.length_a   1.000
_cell.length_b   1.000
_cell.length_c   1.000
_cell.angle_alpha   90.00
_cell.angle_beta   90.00
_cell.angle_gamma   90.00
#
_symmetry.space_group_name_H-M   'P 1'
#
loop_
_entity.id
_entity.type
_entity.pdbx_description
1 polymer ?
#
loop_
_entity_poly.entity_id
_entity_poly.type
_entity_poly.pdbx_seq_one_letter_code
_entity_poly.pdbx_strand_id
1 'polypeptide(L)'
;MYSTKKRRLKSTTLATSHLEPAETAYRITNPAIVFQVCKSIIKLKKENFETTFTAVESDLHERMVFVKNLKLELLRASKEGMITMSDIGEKIYLDIDSSSTELQCDVYCFKCCKGGEVLKCKGCFRVYHDKCFPFTAKLWRCVYCEKRLQKPIRGKIMTQTDLNDVIAILYEKLVSEFKEVLDASMLNNEDDDLRTALRLFLFKSHFSIA
;
A
#
# COMPACT_ATOMS: atom_id res chain seq x y z
N MET A 1 -7.77 -19.12 63.75
CA MET A 1 -9.08 -19.21 63.06
C MET A 1 -9.04 -18.34 61.81
N TYR A 2 -8.72 -18.91 60.64
CA TYR A 2 -8.68 -18.17 59.37
C TYR A 2 -9.91 -18.53 58.52
N SER A 3 -10.79 -17.55 58.32
CA SER A 3 -12.02 -17.66 57.53
C SER A 3 -11.75 -17.30 56.06
N THR A 4 -11.61 -18.30 55.19
CA THR A 4 -11.54 -18.12 53.73
C THR A 4 -12.93 -17.95 53.13
N LYS A 5 -13.30 -16.71 52.76
CA LYS A 5 -14.51 -16.41 51.95
C LYS A 5 -14.27 -16.84 50.49
N LYS A 6 -14.86 -17.96 50.07
CA LYS A 6 -14.98 -18.36 48.66
C LYS A 6 -15.92 -17.40 47.92
N ARG A 7 -15.38 -16.52 47.07
CA ARG A 7 -16.16 -15.74 46.10
C ARG A 7 -16.55 -16.65 44.93
N ARG A 8 -17.85 -16.93 44.80
CA ARG A 8 -18.45 -17.56 43.62
C ARG A 8 -18.26 -16.62 42.41
N LEU A 9 -17.50 -17.06 41.42
CA LEU A 9 -17.47 -16.47 40.09
C LEU A 9 -18.85 -16.66 39.45
N LYS A 10 -19.54 -15.55 39.16
CA LYS A 10 -20.75 -15.56 38.36
C LYS A 10 -20.37 -15.90 36.92
N SER A 11 -20.95 -16.98 36.40
CA SER A 11 -20.92 -17.33 34.99
C SER A 11 -21.61 -16.22 34.20
N THR A 12 -20.83 -15.46 33.44
CA THR A 12 -21.34 -14.47 32.50
C THR A 12 -21.55 -15.17 31.16
N THR A 13 -22.81 -15.29 30.76
CA THR A 13 -23.26 -15.81 29.48
C THR A 13 -22.61 -15.01 28.36
N LEU A 14 -21.82 -15.67 27.50
CA LEU A 14 -21.19 -15.08 26.33
C LEU A 14 -22.30 -14.76 25.31
N ALA A 15 -22.59 -13.48 25.13
CA ALA A 15 -23.45 -13.01 24.06
C ALA A 15 -22.83 -13.40 22.71
N THR A 16 -23.54 -14.23 21.95
CA THR A 16 -23.26 -14.48 20.53
C THR A 16 -23.48 -13.19 19.76
N SER A 17 -22.43 -12.37 19.65
CA SER A 17 -22.42 -11.21 18.78
C SER A 17 -22.47 -11.69 17.34
N HIS A 18 -23.53 -11.32 16.61
CA HIS A 18 -23.59 -11.38 15.16
C HIS A 18 -22.34 -10.68 14.58
N LEU A 19 -21.37 -11.47 14.13
CA LEU A 19 -20.21 -10.95 13.41
C LEU A 19 -20.68 -10.60 12.01
N GLU A 20 -20.76 -9.30 11.72
CA GLU A 20 -20.96 -8.86 10.34
C GLU A 20 -19.85 -9.44 9.44
N PRO A 21 -20.20 -9.91 8.24
CA PRO A 21 -19.27 -10.51 7.30
C PRO A 21 -18.13 -9.54 6.99
N ALA A 22 -16.93 -10.08 6.80
CA ALA A 22 -15.78 -9.27 6.41
C ALA A 22 -16.05 -8.64 5.04
N GLU A 23 -15.79 -7.34 4.91
CA GLU A 23 -15.77 -6.69 3.59
C GLU A 23 -14.62 -7.29 2.77
N THR A 24 -14.98 -7.94 1.66
CA THR A 24 -14.05 -8.46 0.66
C THR A 24 -13.90 -7.46 -0.47
N ALA A 25 -12.66 -7.13 -0.83
CA ALA A 25 -12.35 -6.43 -2.06
C ALA A 25 -11.69 -7.40 -3.03
N TYR A 26 -11.97 -7.28 -4.33
CA TYR A 26 -11.36 -8.10 -5.37
C TYR A 26 -10.72 -7.23 -6.43
N ARG A 27 -9.42 -7.40 -6.68
CA ARG A 27 -8.71 -6.69 -7.77
C ARG A 27 -7.80 -7.57 -8.58
N ILE A 28 -7.85 -7.37 -9.88
CA ILE A 28 -7.00 -8.07 -10.84
C ILE A 28 -5.90 -7.16 -11.35
N THR A 29 -6.12 -5.84 -11.35
CA THR A 29 -5.17 -4.88 -11.90
C THR A 29 -3.85 -4.89 -11.16
N ASN A 30 -2.75 -4.68 -11.87
CA ASN A 30 -1.43 -4.58 -11.27
C ASN A 30 -1.26 -3.23 -10.52
N PRO A 31 -0.86 -3.26 -9.23
CA PRO A 31 -0.65 -2.05 -8.43
C PRO A 31 0.30 -1.06 -9.06
N ALA A 32 1.43 -1.58 -9.56
CA ALA A 32 2.48 -0.76 -10.10
C ALA A 32 1.98 -0.02 -11.35
N ILE A 33 1.18 -0.67 -12.18
CA ILE A 33 0.66 -0.07 -13.42
C ILE A 33 -0.31 1.06 -13.08
N VAL A 34 -1.31 0.79 -12.21
CA VAL A 34 -2.28 1.83 -11.79
C VAL A 34 -1.56 3.01 -11.17
N PHE A 35 -0.61 2.77 -10.27
CA PHE A 35 0.17 3.83 -9.64
C PHE A 35 0.93 4.68 -10.66
N GLN A 36 1.62 4.04 -11.62
CA GLN A 36 2.37 4.77 -12.64
C GLN A 36 1.46 5.59 -13.55
N VAL A 37 0.29 5.05 -13.93
CA VAL A 37 -0.72 5.77 -14.71
C VAL A 37 -1.27 6.97 -13.94
N CYS A 38 -1.68 6.79 -12.70
CA CYS A 38 -2.18 7.89 -11.87
C CYS A 38 -1.12 8.99 -11.74
N LYS A 39 0.15 8.61 -11.58
CA LYS A 39 1.26 9.56 -11.55
C LYS A 39 1.42 10.33 -12.87
N SER A 40 1.26 9.68 -14.03
CA SER A 40 1.23 10.36 -15.34
C SER A 40 0.07 11.35 -15.43
N ILE A 41 -1.14 10.93 -15.06
CA ILE A 41 -2.34 11.77 -15.12
C ILE A 41 -2.14 13.03 -14.26
N ILE A 42 -1.65 12.88 -13.03
CA ILE A 42 -1.37 14.01 -12.12
C ILE A 42 -0.32 14.95 -12.73
N LYS A 43 0.77 14.41 -13.29
CA LYS A 43 1.83 15.21 -13.92
C LYS A 43 1.26 16.01 -15.10
N LEU A 44 0.60 15.35 -16.04
CA LEU A 44 0.02 15.98 -17.24
C LEU A 44 -0.98 17.08 -16.86
N LYS A 45 -1.85 16.83 -15.88
CA LYS A 45 -2.77 17.85 -15.35
C LYS A 45 -2.03 19.06 -14.77
N LYS A 46 -0.98 18.84 -13.97
CA LYS A 46 -0.18 19.91 -13.36
C LYS A 46 0.49 20.78 -14.43
N GLU A 47 0.88 20.17 -15.54
CA GLU A 47 1.52 20.83 -16.69
C GLU A 47 0.51 21.39 -17.71
N ASN A 48 -0.81 21.29 -17.43
CA ASN A 48 -1.91 21.69 -18.32
C ASN A 48 -1.94 20.97 -19.69
N PHE A 49 -1.46 19.74 -19.75
CA PHE A 49 -1.60 18.87 -20.92
C PHE A 49 -2.88 18.02 -20.87
N GLU A 50 -3.37 17.61 -22.05
CA GLU A 50 -4.47 16.65 -22.15
C GLU A 50 -4.06 15.29 -21.57
N THR A 51 -4.95 14.66 -20.78
CA THR A 51 -4.71 13.32 -20.19
C THR A 51 -5.27 12.21 -21.06
N THR A 52 -4.95 12.21 -22.36
CA THR A 52 -5.39 11.14 -23.27
C THR A 52 -4.62 9.84 -23.02
N PHE A 53 -5.17 8.72 -23.46
CA PHE A 53 -4.48 7.42 -23.44
C PHE A 53 -3.10 7.51 -24.10
N THR A 54 -3.01 8.16 -25.26
CA THR A 54 -1.76 8.33 -26.00
C THR A 54 -0.76 9.23 -25.28
N ALA A 55 -1.22 10.30 -24.63
CA ALA A 55 -0.36 11.18 -23.83
C ALA A 55 0.20 10.44 -22.59
N VAL A 56 -0.66 9.69 -21.90
CA VAL A 56 -0.25 8.87 -20.75
C VAL A 56 0.70 7.75 -21.17
N GLU A 57 0.43 7.07 -22.28
CA GLU A 57 1.30 6.04 -22.82
C GLU A 57 2.68 6.62 -23.21
N SER A 58 2.70 7.80 -23.84
CA SER A 58 3.95 8.51 -24.16
C SER A 58 4.74 8.86 -22.89
N ASP A 59 4.10 9.45 -21.88
CA ASP A 59 4.77 9.77 -20.61
C ASP A 59 5.28 8.51 -19.88
N LEU A 60 4.52 7.41 -19.90
CA LEU A 60 4.98 6.14 -19.35
C LEU A 60 6.20 5.59 -20.11
N HIS A 61 6.19 5.70 -21.43
CA HIS A 61 7.31 5.29 -22.27
C HIS A 61 8.55 6.15 -22.04
N GLU A 62 8.41 7.47 -21.92
CA GLU A 62 9.48 8.40 -21.54
C GLU A 62 10.06 8.07 -20.16
N ARG A 63 9.21 7.66 -19.22
CA ARG A 63 9.62 7.17 -17.90
C ARG A 63 10.04 5.71 -17.89
N MET A 64 10.13 5.08 -19.07
CA MET A 64 10.65 3.73 -19.30
C MET A 64 9.85 2.64 -18.58
N VAL A 65 8.58 2.93 -18.31
CA VAL A 65 7.65 2.00 -17.69
C VAL A 65 7.09 1.12 -18.80
N PHE A 66 7.70 -0.06 -18.99
CA PHE A 66 7.20 -1.02 -19.97
C PHE A 66 5.97 -1.75 -19.44
N VAL A 67 4.80 -1.37 -19.94
CA VAL A 67 3.54 -2.00 -19.57
C VAL A 67 3.03 -2.88 -20.69
N LYS A 68 3.28 -4.20 -20.59
CA LYS A 68 2.59 -5.16 -21.46
C LYS A 68 1.09 -5.04 -21.24
N ASN A 69 0.34 -4.89 -22.33
CA ASN A 69 -1.12 -4.79 -22.31
C ASN A 69 -1.66 -3.61 -21.48
N LEU A 70 -1.02 -2.43 -21.53
CA LEU A 70 -1.46 -1.22 -20.82
C LEU A 70 -2.97 -0.97 -20.97
N LYS A 71 -3.49 -1.07 -22.20
CA LYS A 71 -4.93 -0.91 -22.48
C LYS A 71 -5.81 -1.88 -21.69
N LEU A 72 -5.40 -3.14 -21.55
CA LEU A 72 -6.13 -4.13 -20.76
C LEU A 72 -6.11 -3.78 -19.27
N GLU A 73 -4.97 -3.33 -18.76
CA GLU A 73 -4.81 -2.92 -17.36
C GLU A 73 -5.62 -1.67 -17.04
N LEU A 74 -5.70 -0.70 -17.96
CA LEU A 74 -6.58 0.46 -17.80
C LEU A 74 -8.06 0.08 -17.82
N LEU A 75 -8.46 -0.86 -18.70
CA LEU A 75 -9.83 -1.37 -18.70
C LEU A 75 -10.18 -2.06 -17.38
N ARG A 76 -9.24 -2.81 -16.79
CA ARG A 76 -9.41 -3.41 -15.46
C ARG A 76 -9.49 -2.32 -14.37
N ALA A 77 -8.57 -1.36 -14.38
CA ALA A 77 -8.55 -0.24 -13.45
C ALA A 77 -9.86 0.57 -13.50
N SER A 78 -10.41 0.76 -14.70
CA SER A 78 -11.66 1.49 -14.89
C SER A 78 -12.87 0.73 -14.36
N LYS A 79 -12.95 -0.58 -14.61
CA LYS A 79 -13.98 -1.44 -13.99
C LYS A 79 -13.88 -1.45 -12.45
N GLU A 80 -12.68 -1.29 -11.92
CA GLU A 80 -12.40 -1.20 -10.48
C GLU A 80 -12.57 0.23 -9.91
N GLY A 81 -13.01 1.19 -10.72
CA GLY A 81 -13.26 2.58 -10.31
C GLY A 81 -11.99 3.37 -9.95
N MET A 82 -10.81 2.93 -10.38
CA MET A 82 -9.54 3.64 -10.13
C MET A 82 -9.29 4.79 -11.09
N ILE A 83 -9.75 4.62 -12.32
CA ILE A 83 -9.52 5.54 -13.42
C ILE A 83 -10.83 5.65 -14.19
N THR A 84 -11.28 6.85 -14.45
CA THR A 84 -12.40 7.09 -15.36
C THR A 84 -11.87 7.16 -16.78
N MET A 85 -12.53 6.46 -17.69
CA MET A 85 -12.21 6.46 -19.11
C MET A 85 -13.40 7.07 -19.86
N SER A 86 -13.16 8.16 -20.56
CA SER A 86 -14.17 8.86 -21.36
C SER A 86 -13.76 8.81 -22.82
N ASP A 87 -14.62 8.27 -23.68
CA ASP A 87 -14.40 8.23 -25.12
C ASP A 87 -15.04 9.46 -25.75
N ILE A 88 -14.23 10.34 -26.33
CA ILE A 88 -14.67 11.59 -26.95
C ILE A 88 -14.05 11.67 -28.34
N GLY A 89 -14.84 11.28 -29.35
CA GLY A 89 -14.42 11.25 -30.75
C GLY A 89 -13.45 10.10 -31.01
N GLU A 90 -12.21 10.44 -31.41
CA GLU A 90 -11.14 9.46 -31.66
C GLU A 90 -10.15 9.33 -30.48
N LYS A 91 -10.42 10.03 -29.37
CA LYS A 91 -9.53 10.11 -28.21
C LYS A 91 -10.19 9.51 -26.97
N ILE A 92 -9.42 8.67 -26.27
CA ILE A 92 -9.77 8.17 -24.95
C ILE A 92 -9.12 9.09 -23.91
N TYR A 93 -9.92 9.77 -23.11
CA TYR A 93 -9.46 10.58 -21.99
C TYR A 93 -9.42 9.74 -20.73
N LEU A 94 -8.33 9.86 -19.98
CA LEU A 94 -8.12 9.21 -18.70
C LEU A 94 -8.20 10.27 -17.61
N ASP A 95 -8.95 9.95 -16.56
CA ASP A 95 -9.00 10.80 -15.39
C ASP A 95 -8.97 9.95 -14.11
N ILE A 96 -8.51 10.57 -13.03
CA ILE A 96 -8.59 10.01 -11.69
C ILE A 96 -9.54 10.89 -10.91
N ASP A 97 -10.48 10.28 -10.21
CA ASP A 97 -11.34 11.04 -9.33
C ASP A 97 -10.49 11.59 -8.18
N SER A 98 -10.12 12.85 -8.25
CA SER A 98 -9.37 13.54 -7.19
C SER A 98 -10.17 13.68 -5.89
N SER A 99 -11.49 13.42 -5.92
CA SER A 99 -12.33 13.30 -4.73
C SER A 99 -12.35 11.88 -4.15
N SER A 100 -11.79 10.89 -4.85
CA SER A 100 -11.55 9.53 -4.33
C SER A 100 -10.35 9.47 -3.38
N THR A 101 -10.30 10.40 -2.42
CA THR A 101 -9.56 10.19 -1.16
C THR A 101 -10.13 9.02 -0.35
N GLU A 102 -11.22 8.39 -0.82
CA GLU A 102 -11.90 7.23 -0.23
C GLU A 102 -11.49 5.87 -0.80
N LEU A 103 -10.23 5.68 -1.22
CA LEU A 103 -9.63 4.36 -0.99
C LEU A 103 -9.44 4.21 0.52
N GLN A 104 -10.55 4.01 1.24
CA GLN A 104 -10.57 3.81 2.70
C GLN A 104 -9.71 2.60 3.08
N CYS A 105 -9.37 1.74 2.11
CA CYS A 105 -8.45 0.63 2.24
C CYS A 105 -7.54 0.47 1.02
N ASP A 106 -6.35 -0.05 1.29
CA ASP A 106 -5.50 -0.72 0.32
C ASP A 106 -6.27 -1.86 -0.34
N VAL A 107 -5.80 -2.28 -1.48
CA VAL A 107 -6.47 -3.25 -2.36
C VAL A 107 -5.52 -4.35 -2.79
N TYR A 108 -4.27 -4.25 -2.35
CA TYR A 108 -3.24 -5.25 -2.50
C TYR A 108 -2.97 -5.87 -1.16
N CYS A 109 -2.79 -7.18 -1.15
CA CYS A 109 -2.48 -7.86 0.10
C CYS A 109 -1.19 -7.29 0.69
N PHE A 110 -1.26 -6.75 1.89
CA PHE A 110 -0.14 -6.12 2.59
C PHE A 110 1.05 -7.07 2.81
N LYS A 111 0.81 -8.39 2.81
CA LYS A 111 1.84 -9.41 3.01
C LYS A 111 2.58 -9.81 1.73
N CYS A 112 1.86 -9.99 0.62
CA CYS A 112 2.44 -10.52 -0.61
C CYS A 112 2.48 -9.51 -1.77
N CYS A 113 1.91 -8.32 -1.57
CA CYS A 113 1.81 -7.23 -2.54
C CYS A 113 1.13 -7.60 -3.85
N LYS A 114 0.30 -8.67 -3.85
CA LYS A 114 -0.47 -9.12 -5.02
C LYS A 114 -1.94 -8.72 -4.88
N GLY A 115 -2.59 -8.50 -6.02
CA GLY A 115 -4.05 -8.39 -6.12
C GLY A 115 -4.75 -9.73 -5.88
N GLY A 116 -6.07 -9.72 -5.91
CA GLY A 116 -6.97 -10.87 -5.74
C GLY A 116 -8.07 -10.56 -4.74
N GLU A 117 -8.73 -11.61 -4.25
CA GLU A 117 -9.72 -11.50 -3.18
C GLU A 117 -9.01 -11.25 -1.84
N VAL A 118 -9.28 -10.09 -1.25
CA VAL A 118 -8.63 -9.64 -0.02
C VAL A 118 -9.65 -9.20 1.02
N LEU A 119 -9.35 -9.53 2.26
CA LEU A 119 -10.12 -9.21 3.46
C LEU A 119 -9.64 -7.90 4.06
N LYS A 120 -10.59 -7.01 4.38
CA LYS A 120 -10.32 -5.71 4.99
C LYS A 120 -10.10 -5.79 6.50
N CYS A 121 -9.07 -5.11 6.98
CA CYS A 121 -8.85 -4.90 8.41
C CYS A 121 -9.87 -3.87 8.96
N LYS A 122 -10.56 -4.18 10.07
CA LYS A 122 -11.48 -3.23 10.74
C LYS A 122 -10.80 -2.08 11.50
N GLY A 123 -9.47 -2.00 11.49
CA GLY A 123 -8.71 -1.03 12.30
C GLY A 123 -7.68 -0.20 11.53
N CYS A 124 -7.44 -0.49 10.26
CA CYS A 124 -6.58 0.32 9.39
C CYS A 124 -6.88 0.02 7.92
N PHE A 125 -6.23 0.73 7.02
CA PHE A 125 -6.40 0.59 5.57
C PHE A 125 -5.89 -0.74 4.99
N ARG A 126 -5.18 -1.60 5.74
CA ARG A 126 -4.55 -2.80 5.17
C ARG A 126 -5.57 -3.88 4.81
N VAL A 127 -5.29 -4.60 3.72
CA VAL A 127 -6.03 -5.78 3.28
C VAL A 127 -5.11 -6.99 3.10
N TYR A 128 -5.67 -8.20 3.12
CA TYR A 128 -4.90 -9.43 2.99
C TYR A 128 -5.69 -10.52 2.28
N HIS A 129 -5.06 -11.37 1.47
CA HIS A 129 -5.69 -12.63 1.09
C HIS A 129 -5.99 -13.45 2.34
N ASP A 130 -7.03 -14.28 2.29
CA ASP A 130 -7.40 -15.18 3.38
C ASP A 130 -6.20 -15.99 3.90
N LYS A 131 -5.45 -16.61 2.98
CA LYS A 131 -4.21 -17.36 3.28
C LYS A 131 -3.05 -16.49 3.79
N CYS A 132 -3.09 -15.19 3.51
CA CYS A 132 -2.07 -14.24 3.92
C CYS A 132 -2.42 -13.52 5.23
N PHE A 133 -3.66 -13.60 5.70
CA PHE A 133 -4.11 -12.86 6.86
C PHE A 133 -3.42 -13.39 8.12
N PRO A 134 -2.66 -12.55 8.84
CA PRO A 134 -2.02 -12.98 10.08
C PRO A 134 -3.12 -13.16 11.14
N PHE A 135 -3.42 -14.39 11.51
CA PHE A 135 -4.45 -14.74 12.49
C PHE A 135 -4.32 -13.95 13.79
N THR A 136 -5.23 -13.01 14.04
CA THR A 136 -5.68 -12.68 15.39
C THR A 136 -7.20 -12.81 15.41
N ALA A 137 -7.69 -13.83 16.12
CA ALA A 137 -9.09 -14.26 16.14
C ALA A 137 -10.07 -13.21 16.70
N LYS A 138 -9.60 -12.06 17.18
CA LYS A 138 -10.44 -11.00 17.72
C LYS A 138 -10.67 -9.91 16.68
N LEU A 139 -11.86 -9.95 16.07
CA LEU A 139 -12.53 -8.81 15.44
C LEU A 139 -12.05 -8.39 14.04
N TRP A 140 -11.49 -9.29 13.22
CA TRP A 140 -11.05 -8.95 11.84
C TRP A 140 -10.06 -7.77 11.80
N ARG A 141 -9.15 -7.73 12.76
CA ARG A 141 -8.08 -6.71 12.84
C ARG A 141 -6.74 -7.36 12.59
N CYS A 142 -5.87 -6.71 11.83
CA CYS A 142 -4.51 -7.21 11.64
C CYS A 142 -3.70 -7.10 12.95
N VAL A 143 -2.59 -7.84 13.03
CA VAL A 143 -1.62 -7.82 14.14
C VAL A 143 -1.05 -6.43 14.46
N TYR A 144 -1.10 -5.50 13.50
CA TYR A 144 -0.64 -4.12 13.68
C TYR A 144 -1.71 -3.21 14.31
N CYS A 145 -2.99 -3.57 14.18
CA CYS A 145 -4.10 -2.87 14.84
C CYS A 145 -4.41 -3.43 16.23
N GLU A 146 -3.76 -4.51 16.62
CA GLU A 146 -3.89 -5.07 17.95
C GLU A 146 -3.26 -4.10 18.96
N LYS A 147 -4.07 -3.64 19.92
CA LYS A 147 -3.57 -2.81 21.02
C LYS A 147 -2.66 -3.66 21.89
N ARG A 148 -1.35 -3.43 21.80
CA ARG A 148 -0.36 -4.04 22.70
C ARG A 148 -0.18 -3.16 23.91
N LEU A 149 -0.34 -3.72 25.10
CA LEU A 149 0.06 -3.05 26.33
C LEU A 149 1.58 -2.96 26.35
N GLN A 150 2.12 -1.74 26.48
CA GLN A 150 3.55 -1.54 26.62
C GLN A 150 4.01 -2.21 27.92
N LYS A 151 4.97 -3.14 27.80
CA LYS A 151 5.65 -3.69 28.97
C LYS A 151 6.68 -2.67 29.46
N PRO A 152 6.86 -2.51 30.79
CA PRO A 152 7.91 -1.66 31.32
C PRO A 152 9.28 -2.12 30.81
N ILE A 153 10.10 -1.17 30.35
CA ILE A 153 11.48 -1.42 29.96
C ILE A 153 12.34 -0.94 31.13
N ARG A 154 13.07 -1.86 31.78
CA ARG A 154 13.88 -1.57 32.98
C ARG A 154 13.08 -0.83 34.07
N GLY A 155 11.82 -1.25 34.28
CA GLY A 155 10.94 -0.69 35.30
C GLY A 155 10.30 0.66 34.95
N LYS A 156 10.54 1.22 33.75
CA LYS A 156 9.94 2.48 33.29
C LYS A 156 8.99 2.25 32.12
N ILE A 157 7.83 2.92 32.15
CA ILE A 157 6.94 3.05 30.99
C ILE A 157 7.48 4.23 30.17
N MET A 158 7.76 4.02 28.89
CA MET A 158 8.23 5.10 28.02
C MET A 158 7.03 5.91 27.54
N THR A 159 7.15 7.23 27.60
CA THR A 159 6.16 8.14 27.03
C THR A 159 6.23 8.10 25.50
N GLN A 160 5.22 8.66 24.83
CA GLN A 160 5.26 8.82 23.37
C GLN A 160 6.45 9.67 22.91
N THR A 161 6.81 10.70 23.69
CA THR A 161 7.98 11.56 23.40
C THR A 161 9.26 10.76 23.46
N ASP A 162 9.48 9.97 24.52
CA ASP A 162 10.68 9.12 24.65
C ASP A 162 10.82 8.16 23.46
N LEU A 163 9.70 7.58 23.01
CA LEU A 163 9.68 6.67 21.87
C LEU A 163 9.99 7.39 20.56
N ASN A 164 9.43 8.59 20.35
CA ASN A 164 9.70 9.41 19.18
C ASN A 164 11.17 9.83 19.10
N ASP A 165 11.76 10.24 20.22
CA ASP A 165 13.18 10.64 20.28
C ASP A 165 14.09 9.46 19.92
N VAL A 166 13.80 8.26 20.45
CA VAL A 166 14.54 7.05 20.10
C VAL A 166 14.40 6.72 18.62
N ILE A 167 13.18 6.80 18.05
CA ILE A 167 12.95 6.56 16.63
C ILE A 167 13.71 7.57 15.77
N ALA A 168 13.71 8.85 16.14
CA ALA A 168 14.43 9.90 15.42
C ALA A 168 15.94 9.63 15.39
N ILE A 169 16.53 9.31 16.55
CA ILE A 169 17.96 8.97 16.63
C ILE A 169 18.29 7.73 15.78
N LEU A 170 17.46 6.68 15.85
CA LEU A 170 17.67 5.47 15.05
C LEU A 170 17.56 5.76 13.54
N TYR A 171 16.58 6.57 13.16
CA TYR A 171 16.39 6.98 11.77
C TYR A 171 17.58 7.79 11.26
N GLU A 172 18.04 8.79 12.01
CA GLU A 172 19.22 9.60 11.65
C GLU A 172 20.48 8.74 11.50
N LYS A 173 20.70 7.79 12.43
CA LYS A 173 21.81 6.84 12.32
C LYS A 173 21.70 5.96 11.10
N LEU A 174 20.52 5.40 10.83
CA LEU A 174 20.31 4.54 9.66
C LEU A 174 20.51 5.32 8.35
N VAL A 175 20.01 6.55 8.27
CA VAL A 175 20.20 7.40 7.09
C VAL A 175 21.67 7.80 6.90
N SER A 176 22.37 8.15 7.98
CA SER A 176 23.78 8.55 7.89
C SER A 176 24.71 7.38 7.59
N GLU A 177 24.52 6.23 8.23
CA GLU A 177 25.35 5.03 8.04
C GLU A 177 25.17 4.43 6.64
N PHE A 178 23.94 4.42 6.12
CA PHE A 178 23.63 3.89 4.81
C PHE A 178 23.52 4.98 3.74
N LYS A 179 24.05 6.19 3.99
CA LYS A 179 23.89 7.33 3.08
C LYS A 179 24.38 7.01 1.68
N GLU A 180 25.56 6.40 1.55
CA GLU A 180 26.13 6.05 0.24
C GLU A 180 25.28 5.01 -0.50
N VAL A 181 24.76 4.00 0.21
CA VAL A 181 23.87 2.99 -0.37
C VAL A 181 22.54 3.61 -0.79
N LEU A 182 21.98 4.50 0.04
CA LEU A 182 20.77 5.23 -0.26
C LEU A 182 20.98 6.13 -1.48
N ASP A 183 22.07 6.90 -1.52
CA ASP A 183 22.44 7.75 -2.65
C ASP A 183 22.65 6.93 -3.92
N ALA A 184 23.33 5.78 -3.84
CA ALA A 184 23.52 4.87 -4.97
C ALA A 184 22.19 4.26 -5.45
N SER A 185 21.33 3.83 -4.52
CA SER A 185 20.00 3.28 -4.86
C SER A 185 19.07 4.30 -5.50
N MET A 186 19.22 5.57 -5.13
CA MET A 186 18.51 6.72 -5.69
C MET A 186 19.22 7.28 -6.92
N LEU A 187 20.42 6.77 -7.23
CA LEU A 187 21.31 7.23 -8.29
C LEU A 187 21.60 8.73 -8.19
N ASN A 188 21.76 9.26 -6.97
CA ASN A 188 21.88 10.71 -6.73
C ASN A 188 23.14 11.33 -7.34
N ASN A 189 24.22 10.55 -7.45
CA ASN A 189 25.54 11.00 -7.92
C ASN A 189 25.89 10.49 -9.32
N GLU A 190 24.98 9.77 -9.97
CA GLU A 190 25.22 9.21 -11.29
C GLU A 190 24.86 10.22 -12.38
N ASP A 191 25.56 10.11 -13.51
CA ASP A 191 25.25 10.89 -14.70
C ASP A 191 23.80 10.68 -15.15
N ASP A 192 23.16 11.74 -15.66
CA ASP A 192 21.75 11.68 -16.05
C ASP A 192 21.50 10.67 -17.19
N ASP A 193 22.46 10.48 -18.09
CA ASP A 193 22.35 9.47 -19.16
C ASP A 193 22.47 8.06 -18.59
N LEU A 194 23.35 7.85 -17.60
CA LEU A 194 23.49 6.56 -16.92
C LEU A 194 22.27 6.23 -16.05
N ARG A 195 21.71 7.21 -15.34
CA ARG A 195 20.43 7.07 -14.62
C ARG A 195 19.31 6.63 -15.55
N THR A 196 19.25 7.25 -16.71
CA THR A 196 18.29 6.97 -17.78
C THR A 196 18.50 5.55 -18.31
N ALA A 197 19.74 5.14 -18.60
CA ALA A 197 20.07 3.79 -19.04
C ALA A 197 19.79 2.70 -17.99
N LEU A 198 20.14 2.91 -16.72
CA LEU A 198 19.90 1.93 -15.64
C LEU A 198 18.41 1.73 -15.37
N ARG A 199 17.60 2.79 -15.48
CA ARG A 199 16.13 2.65 -15.44
C ARG A 199 15.62 1.77 -16.58
N LEU A 200 16.14 1.90 -17.81
CA LEU A 200 15.79 0.97 -18.91
C LEU A 200 16.14 -0.49 -18.59
N PHE A 201 17.28 -0.73 -17.94
CA PHE A 201 17.76 -2.07 -17.64
C PHE A 201 17.00 -2.74 -16.48
N LEU A 202 16.78 -2.02 -15.39
CA LEU A 202 16.15 -2.57 -14.18
C LEU A 202 14.63 -2.79 -14.33
N PHE A 203 13.96 -2.06 -15.24
CA PHE A 203 12.53 -2.22 -15.51
C PHE A 203 12.21 -3.14 -16.70
N LYS A 204 13.22 -3.72 -17.37
CA LYS A 204 12.97 -4.82 -18.31
C LYS A 204 12.54 -6.07 -17.53
N SER A 205 11.25 -6.41 -17.67
CA SER A 205 10.56 -7.58 -17.08
C SER A 205 11.13 -8.97 -17.44
N HIS A 206 12.34 -9.07 -18.01
CA HIS A 206 12.97 -10.32 -18.46
C HIS A 206 14.46 -10.34 -18.09
N PHE A 207 14.78 -10.34 -16.81
CA PHE A 207 16.00 -11.03 -16.36
C PHE A 207 15.59 -12.41 -15.88
N SER A 208 15.49 -13.35 -16.82
CA SER A 208 15.63 -14.77 -16.47
C SER A 208 17.11 -15.00 -16.20
N ILE A 209 17.49 -15.07 -14.93
CA ILE A 209 18.77 -15.68 -14.57
C ILE A 209 18.57 -17.18 -14.82
N ALA A 210 19.16 -17.65 -15.92
CA ALA A 210 19.37 -19.07 -16.16
C ALA A 210 20.44 -19.61 -15.19
#